data_AF-A0A659RUF7-F1
#
_entry.id   AF-A0A659RUF7-F1
#
_cell.length_a   1.000
_cell.length_b   1.000
_cell.length_c   1.000
_cell.angle_alpha   90.00
_cell.angle_beta   90.00
_cell.angle_gamma   90.00
#
_symmetry.space_group_name_H-M   'P 1'
#
loop_
_entity.id
_entity.type
_entity.pdbx_description
1 polymer ?
#
loop_
_entity_poly.entity_id
_entity_poly.type
_entity_poly.pdbx_seq_one_letter_code
_entity_poly.pdbx_strand_id
1 'polypeptide(L)'
;MKIVIAPDSFKESLSADKCCQAIKAGFSTVFPDARYVCLPIADGGEGTVDAMVAATGGKRVSVDGSGPMGEKVTRVYGLTGEGSTAVLEVGAA
;
A
#
# COMPACT_ATOMS: atom_id res chain seq x y z
N MET A 1 8.98 19.14 15.38
CA MET A 1 7.87 18.19 15.65
C MET A 1 7.94 17.04 14.64
N LYS A 2 7.64 15.80 15.03
CA LYS A 2 7.55 14.66 14.11
C LYS A 2 6.09 14.18 14.05
N ILE A 3 5.53 14.09 12.85
CA ILE A 3 4.13 13.69 12.62
C ILE A 3 4.15 12.39 11.81
N VAL A 4 3.61 11.32 12.39
CA VAL A 4 3.40 10.05 11.69
C VAL A 4 1.97 10.04 11.17
N ILE A 5 1.81 9.82 9.88
CA ILE A 5 0.51 9.75 9.19
C ILE A 5 0.36 8.30 8.75
N ALA A 6 -0.48 7.55 9.47
CA ALA A 6 -0.72 6.12 9.23
C ALA A 6 -2.22 5.82 9.08
N PRO A 7 -2.85 6.28 7.97
CA PRO A 7 -4.25 6.04 7.68
C PRO A 7 -4.42 4.72 6.94
N ASP A 8 -5.63 4.19 7.04
CA ASP A 8 -6.15 3.18 6.11
C ASP A 8 -6.75 3.86 4.87
N SER A 9 -7.08 3.05 3.87
CA SER A 9 -7.80 3.47 2.68
C SER A 9 -9.22 3.95 3.00
N PHE A 10 -9.74 4.84 2.16
CA PHE A 10 -11.17 5.10 2.09
C PHE A 10 -11.72 4.19 1.00
N LYS A 11 -12.40 3.12 1.41
CA LYS A 11 -12.91 2.08 0.51
C LYS A 11 -13.68 2.69 -0.66
N GLU A 12 -13.41 2.19 -1.87
CA GLU A 12 -13.96 2.69 -3.14
C GLU A 12 -13.64 4.17 -3.47
N SER A 13 -12.66 4.80 -2.81
CA SER A 13 -12.36 6.22 -3.00
C SER A 13 -10.87 6.52 -3.05
N LEU A 14 -10.16 6.45 -1.92
CA LEU A 14 -8.75 6.82 -1.82
C LEU A 14 -7.94 5.65 -1.29
N SER A 15 -6.81 5.35 -1.93
CA SER A 15 -5.82 4.47 -1.33
C SER A 15 -5.23 5.08 -0.07
N ALA A 16 -4.70 4.24 0.83
CA ALA A 16 -4.05 4.68 2.05
C ALA A 16 -2.88 5.67 1.78
N ASP A 17 -2.14 5.49 0.69
CA ASP A 17 -1.10 6.45 0.27
C ASP A 17 -1.68 7.80 -0.14
N LYS A 18 -2.75 7.84 -0.94
CA LYS A 18 -3.41 9.10 -1.30
C LYS A 18 -3.95 9.82 -0.05
N CYS A 19 -4.51 9.08 0.91
CA CYS A 19 -4.89 9.61 2.22
C CYS A 19 -3.68 10.22 2.95
N CYS A 20 -2.54 9.53 2.99
CA CYS A 20 -1.31 10.06 3.59
C CYS A 20 -0.91 11.41 2.98
N GLN A 21 -0.85 11.47 1.65
CA GLN A 21 -0.41 12.69 0.96
C GLN A 21 -1.40 13.85 1.16
N ALA A 22 -2.70 13.59 1.17
CA ALA A 22 -3.73 14.60 1.41
C ALA A 22 -3.61 15.18 2.83
N ILE A 23 -3.48 14.33 3.85
CA ILE A 23 -3.30 14.75 5.25
C ILE A 23 -2.00 15.55 5.40
N LYS A 24 -0.89 15.06 4.81
CA LYS A 24 0.40 15.75 4.82
C LYS A 24 0.27 17.14 4.19
N ALA A 25 -0.36 17.25 3.03
CA ALA A 25 -0.54 18.51 2.34
C ALA A 25 -1.30 19.52 3.21
N GLY A 26 -2.41 19.11 3.84
CA GLY A 26 -3.17 19.95 4.75
C GLY A 26 -2.35 20.40 5.97
N PHE A 27 -1.69 19.47 6.66
CA PHE A 27 -0.87 19.80 7.83
C PHE A 27 0.33 20.69 7.48
N SER A 28 0.92 20.53 6.30
CA SER A 28 2.08 21.32 5.86
C SER A 28 1.74 22.81 5.69
N THR A 29 0.46 23.16 5.52
CA THR A 29 0.02 24.57 5.47
C THR A 29 0.10 25.28 6.82
N VAL A 30 0.07 24.51 7.92
CA VAL A 30 0.11 25.04 9.30
C VAL A 30 1.46 24.77 9.96
N PHE A 31 2.07 23.62 9.68
CA PHE A 31 3.33 23.18 10.28
C PHE A 31 4.39 22.86 9.21
N PRO A 32 4.85 23.84 8.42
CA PRO A 32 5.72 23.60 7.27
C PRO A 32 7.06 22.92 7.64
N ASP A 33 7.59 23.17 8.84
CA ASP A 33 8.87 22.63 9.29
C ASP A 33 8.75 21.30 10.05
N ALA A 34 7.55 20.71 10.14
CA ALA A 34 7.38 19.41 10.76
C ALA A 34 8.01 18.31 9.91
N ARG A 35 8.59 17.29 10.58
CA ARG A 35 9.05 16.09 9.91
C ARG A 35 7.88 15.12 9.74
N TYR A 36 7.45 14.91 8.51
CA TYR A 36 6.36 13.99 8.17
C TYR A 36 6.87 12.59 7.83
N VAL A 37 6.21 11.57 8.35
CA VAL A 37 6.39 10.17 7.98
C VAL A 37 5.04 9.64 7.51
N CYS A 38 4.90 9.41 6.21
CA CYS A 38 3.74 8.75 5.63
C CYS A 38 3.96 7.24 5.70
N LEU A 39 3.08 6.54 6.40
CA LEU A 39 3.13 5.09 6.57
C LEU A 39 1.73 4.50 6.32
N PRO A 40 1.34 4.29 5.05
CA PRO A 40 0.06 3.67 4.71
C PRO A 40 -0.09 2.33 5.42
N ILE A 41 -1.24 2.07 6.03
CA ILE A 41 -1.55 0.80 6.69
C ILE A 41 -2.71 0.10 5.97
N ALA A 42 -2.85 -1.19 6.24
CA ALA A 42 -3.94 -2.03 5.76
C ALA A 42 -4.27 -3.10 6.82
N ASP A 43 -5.49 -3.62 6.79
CA ASP A 43 -6.00 -4.59 7.76
C ASP A 43 -5.87 -6.07 7.32
N GLY A 44 -5.27 -6.31 6.15
CA GLY A 44 -5.17 -7.64 5.53
C GLY A 44 -6.14 -7.85 4.36
N GLY A 45 -7.04 -6.90 4.11
CA GLY A 45 -7.91 -6.87 2.94
C GLY A 45 -7.23 -6.31 1.68
N GLU A 46 -8.05 -5.69 0.83
CA GLU A 46 -7.62 -5.04 -0.40
C GLU A 46 -6.62 -3.91 -0.14
N GLY A 47 -5.53 -3.89 -0.91
CA GLY A 47 -4.49 -2.86 -0.82
C GLY A 47 -3.40 -3.14 0.22
N THR A 48 -3.44 -4.30 0.89
CA THR A 48 -2.40 -4.78 1.79
C THR A 48 -1.06 -4.97 1.08
N VAL A 49 -1.05 -5.48 -0.14
CA VAL A 49 0.16 -5.63 -0.98
C VAL A 49 0.83 -4.27 -1.18
N ASP A 50 0.03 -3.26 -1.53
CA ASP A 50 0.54 -1.91 -1.78
C ASP A 50 1.08 -1.26 -0.50
N ALA A 51 0.36 -1.40 0.62
CA ALA A 51 0.80 -0.90 1.92
C ALA A 51 2.13 -1.54 2.36
N MET A 52 2.25 -2.86 2.24
CA MET A 52 3.46 -3.59 2.64
C MET A 52 4.66 -3.28 1.74
N VAL A 53 4.45 -3.17 0.42
CA VAL A 53 5.51 -2.78 -0.52
C VAL A 53 6.01 -1.37 -0.21
N ALA A 54 5.10 -0.41 0.01
CA ALA A 54 5.45 0.96 0.35
C ALA A 54 6.20 1.06 1.69
N ALA A 55 5.72 0.36 2.72
CA ALA A 55 6.29 0.39 4.07
C ALA A 55 7.68 -0.25 4.15
N THR A 56 7.95 -1.28 3.34
CA THR A 56 9.20 -2.05 3.41
C THR A 56 10.22 -1.69 2.33
N GLY A 57 9.91 -0.74 1.43
CA GLY A 57 10.76 -0.47 0.25
C GLY A 57 10.82 -1.67 -0.70
N GLY A 58 9.74 -2.44 -0.74
CA GLY A 58 9.60 -3.65 -1.53
C GLY A 58 9.31 -3.41 -3.01
N LYS A 59 8.88 -4.45 -3.70
CA LYS A 59 8.45 -4.36 -5.10
C LYS A 59 7.24 -5.25 -5.39
N ARG A 60 6.45 -4.84 -6.38
CA ARG A 60 5.41 -5.68 -6.98
C ARG A 60 6.02 -6.62 -8.02
N VAL A 61 5.58 -7.86 -8.03
CA VAL A 61 6.01 -8.88 -8.99
C VAL A 61 4.77 -9.42 -9.70
N SER A 62 4.78 -9.32 -11.03
CA SER A 62 3.74 -9.88 -11.88
C SER A 62 4.07 -11.31 -12.28
N VAL A 63 3.08 -12.18 -12.23
CA VAL A 63 3.21 -13.59 -12.62
C VAL A 63 1.97 -14.03 -13.38
N ASP A 64 2.16 -14.77 -14.47
CA ASP A 64 1.06 -15.39 -15.20
C ASP A 64 0.65 -16.69 -14.51
N GLY A 65 -0.66 -16.90 -14.38
CA GLY A 65 -1.22 -18.09 -13.74
C GLY A 65 -2.60 -18.44 -14.28
N SER A 66 -3.21 -19.44 -13.68
CA SER A 66 -4.60 -19.82 -13.96
C SER A 66 -5.54 -19.08 -13.03
N GLY A 67 -6.56 -18.44 -13.61
CA GLY A 67 -7.66 -17.84 -12.87
C GLY A 67 -8.64 -18.91 -12.36
N PRO A 68 -9.69 -18.49 -11.64
CA PRO A 68 -10.64 -19.41 -10.99
C PRO A 68 -11.34 -20.37 -11.97
N MET A 69 -11.47 -19.97 -13.25
CA MET A 69 -12.11 -20.77 -14.31
C MET A 69 -11.08 -21.36 -15.30
N GLY A 70 -9.79 -21.35 -14.95
CA GLY A 70 -8.71 -21.93 -15.76
C GLY A 70 -8.20 -21.02 -16.90
N GLU A 71 -8.75 -19.83 -17.05
CA GLU A 71 -8.28 -18.80 -17.97
C GLU A 71 -6.89 -18.29 -17.56
N LYS A 72 -6.11 -17.81 -18.53
CA LYS A 72 -4.81 -17.19 -18.23
C LYS A 72 -5.04 -15.79 -17.66
N VAL A 73 -4.49 -15.52 -16.48
CA VAL A 73 -4.53 -14.22 -15.82
C VAL A 73 -3.13 -13.81 -15.38
N THR A 74 -2.84 -12.51 -15.45
CA THR A 74 -1.65 -11.95 -14.81
C THR A 74 -2.04 -11.51 -13.39
N ARG A 75 -1.35 -12.06 -12.40
CA ARG A 75 -1.52 -11.73 -10.98
C ARG A 75 -0.33 -10.92 -10.48
N VAL A 76 -0.53 -10.20 -9.39
CA VAL A 76 0.52 -9.42 -8.74
C VAL A 76 0.62 -9.80 -7.27
N TYR A 77 1.84 -9.96 -6.78
CA TYR A 77 2.14 -10.07 -5.35
C TYR A 77 3.23 -9.08 -4.95
N GLY A 78 3.34 -8.78 -3.66
CA GLY A 78 4.40 -7.95 -3.11
C GLY A 78 5.56 -8.77 -2.58
N LEU A 79 6.79 -8.34 -2.85
CA LEU A 79 7.98 -8.75 -2.10
C LEU A 79 8.41 -7.60 -1.22
N THR A 80 8.62 -7.87 0.06
CA THR A 80 9.19 -6.89 1.00
C THR A 80 10.62 -6.50 0.61
N GLY A 81 11.12 -5.36 1.09
CA GLY A 81 12.46 -4.85 0.72
C GLY A 81 13.62 -5.80 1.06
N GLU A 82 13.47 -6.64 2.09
CA GLU A 82 14.45 -7.70 2.42
C GLU A 82 14.40 -8.88 1.44
N GLY A 83 13.35 -8.99 0.62
CA GLY A 83 13.15 -10.06 -0.36
C GLY A 83 12.78 -11.43 0.23
N SER A 84 12.70 -11.55 1.56
CA SER A 84 12.42 -12.79 2.29
C SER A 84 10.92 -13.06 2.50
N THR A 85 10.09 -12.01 2.48
CA THR A 85 8.65 -12.11 2.71
C THR A 85 7.86 -11.71 1.46
N ALA A 86 6.94 -12.59 1.04
CA ALA A 86 5.94 -12.33 0.02
C ALA A 86 4.57 -12.04 0.65
N VAL A 87 3.85 -11.07 0.09
CA VAL A 87 2.50 -10.67 0.51
C VAL A 87 1.56 -10.86 -0.68
N LEU A 88 0.44 -11.55 -0.46
CA LEU A 88 -0.52 -11.91 -1.49
C LEU A 88 -1.94 -11.52 -1.07
N GLU A 89 -2.74 -11.09 -2.04
CA GLU A 89 -4.18 -10.87 -1.88
C GLU A 89 -4.93 -11.88 -2.75
N VAL A 90 -5.67 -12.79 -2.11
CA VAL A 90 -6.38 -13.89 -2.81
C VAL A 90 -7.68 -13.40 -3.48
N GLY A 91 -8.27 -12.32 -2.96
CA GLY A 91 -9.53 -11.75 -3.44
C GLY A 91 -9.39 -10.80 -4.64
N ALA A 92 -8.16 -10.42 -5.02
CA ALA A 92 -7.90 -9.67 -6.24
C ALA A 92 -8.03 -10.62 -7.44
N ALA A 93 -9.24 -11.12 -7.69
CA ALA A 93 -9.60 -12.16 -8.65
C ALA A 93 -10.17 -11.56 -9.92
#